data_AF-A0AAV9XER7-F1
#
_entry.id   AF-A0AAV9XER7-F1
#
_cell.length_a   1.000
_cell.length_b   1.000
_cell.length_c   1.000
_cell.angle_alpha   90.00
_cell.angle_beta   90.00
_cell.angle_gamma   90.00
#
_symmetry.space_group_name_H-M   'P 1'
#
loop_
_entity.id
_entity.type
_entity.pdbx_description
1 polymer ?
#
loop_
_entity_poly.entity_id
_entity_poly.type
_entity_poly.pdbx_seq_one_letter_code
_entity_poly.pdbx_strand_id
1 'polypeptide(L)'
;MGNNVFERGTELELLASLSNISLQISRIHMDKIVTGERPLARVAREAYEEASIPESYTLQHVKSLGVVRYQQKKDNTGKFGCMIQNIYVYGMELDPSMIPTPFDGEVDNFTLLPMKDVRTLVETGKIMPLCAMSFIHNLIYNGAVNDENEAQLPEIQSRLHRKHDLFICPNISSNL
;
A
#
# COMPACT_ATOMS: atom_id res chain seq x y z
N MET A 1 -8.25 8.85 32.88
CA MET A 1 -8.58 7.41 32.90
C MET A 1 -9.37 7.12 31.63
N GLY A 2 -8.87 6.20 30.82
CA GLY A 2 -9.40 5.88 29.49
C GLY A 2 -8.31 5.17 28.70
N ASN A 3 -7.91 4.00 29.18
CA ASN A 3 -6.96 3.12 28.51
C ASN A 3 -7.64 2.55 27.26
N ASN A 4 -7.26 2.98 26.07
CA ASN A 4 -7.50 2.20 24.87
C ASN A 4 -6.25 1.36 24.59
N VAL A 5 -6.22 0.23 25.29
CA VAL A 5 -5.40 -0.92 24.94
C VAL A 5 -5.98 -1.44 23.62
N PHE A 6 -5.23 -1.31 22.52
CA PHE A 6 -5.57 -1.95 21.25
C PHE A 6 -5.45 -3.46 21.44
N GLU A 7 -6.58 -4.11 21.76
CA GLU A 7 -6.69 -5.56 21.83
C GLU A 7 -6.69 -6.18 20.43
N ARG A 8 -6.16 -7.40 20.34
CA ARG A 8 -6.10 -8.17 19.10
C ARG A 8 -7.51 -8.50 18.59
N GLY A 9 -7.98 -7.76 17.60
CA GLY A 9 -9.17 -8.10 16.84
C GLY A 9 -9.41 -7.08 15.72
N THR A 10 -9.20 -7.50 14.46
CA THR A 10 -9.89 -7.01 13.25
C THR A 10 -10.05 -5.51 12.92
N GLU A 11 -9.43 -4.56 13.63
CA GLU A 11 -9.52 -3.13 13.31
C GLU A 11 -8.30 -2.68 12.48
N LEU A 12 -8.50 -2.37 11.19
CA LEU A 12 -7.48 -1.76 10.33
C LEU A 12 -7.93 -0.32 9.98
N GLU A 13 -7.49 0.64 10.78
CA GLU A 13 -7.65 2.09 10.53
C GLU A 13 -6.82 2.50 9.29
N LEU A 14 -7.47 3.10 8.29
CA LEU A 14 -6.78 3.58 7.08
C LEU A 14 -6.10 4.94 7.35
N LEU A 15 -4.80 5.03 7.08
CA LEU A 15 -3.98 6.21 7.29
C LEU A 15 -3.93 7.08 6.03
N ALA A 16 -4.42 8.32 6.11
CA ALA A 16 -4.07 9.39 5.17
C ALA A 16 -3.00 10.29 5.81
N SER A 17 -2.06 10.87 5.05
CA SER A 17 -1.03 11.77 5.61
C SER A 17 -1.06 13.21 5.10
N LEU A 18 -0.81 14.15 6.00
CA LEU A 18 -1.04 15.61 5.86
C LEU A 18 0.02 16.44 5.12
N SER A 19 1.10 15.87 4.56
CA SER A 19 2.17 16.71 3.98
C SER A 19 2.20 16.83 2.46
N ASN A 20 1.24 16.22 1.75
CA ASN A 20 0.82 16.56 0.40
C ASN A 20 -0.32 15.60 0.12
N ILE A 21 -1.46 16.17 -0.28
CA ILE A 21 -2.70 15.47 -0.50
C ILE A 21 -2.41 14.21 -1.31
N SER A 22 -2.41 13.06 -0.65
CA SER A 22 -2.28 11.76 -1.29
C SER A 22 -3.23 10.86 -0.53
N LEU A 23 -4.35 10.49 -1.16
CA LEU A 23 -5.02 9.27 -0.76
C LEU A 23 -4.08 8.17 -1.20
N GLN A 24 -3.14 7.83 -0.32
CA GLN A 24 -2.68 6.48 -0.31
C GLN A 24 -3.88 5.67 0.17
N ILE A 25 -4.65 5.19 -0.79
CA ILE A 25 -5.48 4.00 -0.59
C ILE A 25 -4.45 2.90 -0.36
N SER A 26 -3.90 2.87 0.86
CA SER A 26 -2.86 1.93 1.31
C SER A 26 -3.42 0.51 1.44
N ARG A 27 -4.72 0.37 1.16
CA ARG A 27 -5.44 -0.87 0.92
C ARG A 27 -5.67 -1.27 -0.54
N ILE A 28 -5.15 -0.56 -1.54
CA ILE A 28 -4.91 -1.21 -2.87
C ILE A 28 -3.68 -2.11 -2.81
N HIS A 29 -3.57 -2.80 -1.67
CA HIS A 29 -2.42 -3.54 -1.27
C HIS A 29 -2.76 -4.72 -0.38
N MET A 30 -3.84 -5.45 -0.67
CA MET A 30 -3.93 -6.83 -0.20
C MET A 30 -4.95 -7.70 -0.92
N ASP A 31 -5.81 -7.17 -1.78
CA ASP A 31 -6.65 -8.04 -2.57
C ASP A 31 -5.88 -8.58 -3.76
N LYS A 32 -5.86 -9.91 -3.86
CA LYS A 32 -5.22 -10.63 -4.94
C LYS A 32 -5.85 -10.12 -6.24
N ILE A 33 -5.05 -9.46 -7.08
CA ILE A 33 -5.47 -9.12 -8.45
C ILE A 33 -5.93 -10.43 -9.08
N VAL A 34 -7.21 -10.48 -9.47
CA VAL A 34 -7.77 -11.68 -10.09
C VAL A 34 -7.05 -11.91 -11.41
N THR A 35 -6.77 -13.17 -11.74
CA THR A 35 -6.10 -13.51 -13.00
C THR A 35 -6.80 -12.83 -14.19
N GLY A 36 -6.06 -11.98 -14.91
CA GLY A 36 -6.55 -11.25 -16.08
C GLY A 36 -7.03 -9.81 -15.79
N GLU A 37 -7.13 -9.39 -14.53
CA GLU A 37 -7.47 -8.01 -14.17
C GLU A 37 -6.25 -7.08 -14.29
N ARG A 38 -6.47 -5.85 -14.78
CA ARG A 38 -5.42 -4.83 -14.88
C ARG A 38 -5.28 -4.10 -13.54
N PRO A 39 -4.07 -3.90 -12.99
CA PRO A 39 -3.89 -3.28 -11.67
C PRO A 39 -4.56 -1.90 -11.55
N LEU A 40 -4.53 -1.07 -12.60
CA LEU A 40 -5.20 0.24 -12.60
C LEU A 40 -6.73 0.16 -12.51
N ALA A 41 -7.34 -0.86 -13.10
CA ALA A 41 -8.79 -1.04 -13.03
C ALA A 41 -9.20 -1.46 -11.61
N ARG A 42 -8.42 -2.36 -10.99
CA ARG A 42 -8.59 -2.75 -9.58
C ARG A 42 -8.52 -1.54 -8.66
N VAL A 43 -7.49 -0.70 -8.83
CA VAL A 43 -7.27 0.55 -8.09
C VAL A 43 -8.49 1.48 -8.12
N ALA A 44 -9.09 1.67 -9.30
CA ALA A 44 -10.26 2.51 -9.44
C ALA A 44 -11.46 1.94 -8.68
N ARG A 45 -11.70 0.63 -8.82
CA ARG A 45 -12.81 -0.08 -8.17
C ARG A 45 -12.68 -0.08 -6.65
N GLU A 46 -11.49 -0.38 -6.11
CA GLU A 46 -11.24 -0.36 -4.66
C GLU A 46 -11.34 1.05 -4.07
N ALA A 47 -10.90 2.08 -4.80
CA ALA A 47 -11.10 3.47 -4.39
C ALA A 47 -12.59 3.81 -4.18
N TYR A 48 -13.45 3.24 -5.02
CA TYR A 48 -14.89 3.40 -4.91
C TYR A 48 -15.47 2.55 -3.77
N GLU A 49 -15.15 1.26 -3.73
CA GLU A 49 -15.65 0.27 -2.77
C GLU A 49 -15.24 0.59 -1.32
N GLU A 50 -13.99 0.96 -1.10
CA GLU A 50 -13.47 1.18 0.25
C GLU A 50 -13.63 2.64 0.72
N ALA A 51 -13.55 3.60 -0.20
CA ALA A 51 -13.37 5.02 0.12
C ALA A 51 -14.41 5.95 -0.50
N SER A 52 -15.42 5.42 -1.19
CA SER A 52 -16.45 6.20 -1.91
C SER A 52 -15.88 7.17 -2.94
N ILE A 53 -14.65 6.96 -3.42
CA ILE A 53 -14.01 7.82 -4.41
C ILE A 53 -14.47 7.40 -5.81
N PRO A 54 -15.04 8.29 -6.63
CA PRO A 54 -15.52 7.93 -7.96
C PRO A 54 -14.40 7.34 -8.83
N GLU A 55 -14.67 6.22 -9.51
CA GLU A 55 -13.69 5.58 -10.40
C GLU A 55 -13.15 6.55 -11.47
N SER A 56 -14.01 7.43 -12.00
CA SER A 56 -13.64 8.44 -12.98
C SER A 56 -12.62 9.44 -12.43
N TYR A 57 -12.78 9.86 -11.17
CA TYR A 57 -11.81 10.70 -10.48
C TYR A 57 -10.49 9.94 -10.33
N THR A 58 -10.55 8.69 -9.87
CA THR A 58 -9.36 7.86 -9.67
C THR A 58 -8.58 7.69 -10.96
N LEU A 59 -9.23 7.30 -12.05
CA LEU A 59 -8.58 7.09 -13.35
C LEU A 59 -7.94 8.36 -13.93
N GLN A 60 -8.48 9.53 -13.60
CA GLN A 60 -7.95 10.81 -14.06
C GLN A 60 -6.73 11.30 -13.26
N HIS A 61 -6.66 10.99 -11.96
CA HIS A 61 -5.68 11.60 -11.05
C HIS A 61 -4.60 10.63 -10.55
N VAL A 62 -4.83 9.32 -10.66
CA VAL A 62 -3.89 8.32 -10.16
C VAL A 62 -2.65 8.22 -11.03
N LYS A 63 -1.50 8.09 -10.36
CA LYS A 63 -0.18 7.90 -10.97
C LYS A 63 0.39 6.56 -10.54
N SER A 64 0.93 5.81 -11.49
CA SER A 64 1.73 4.62 -11.20
C SER A 64 3.08 5.06 -10.65
N LEU A 65 3.44 4.57 -9.46
CA LEU A 65 4.70 4.88 -8.79
C LEU A 65 5.73 3.77 -8.93
N GLY A 66 5.34 2.62 -9.50
CA GLY A 66 6.20 1.46 -9.72
C GLY A 66 5.73 0.22 -8.97
N VAL A 67 6.67 -0.70 -8.76
CA VAL A 67 6.40 -1.99 -8.11
C VAL A 67 7.44 -2.25 -7.03
N VAL A 68 7.00 -2.53 -5.81
CA VAL A 68 7.87 -3.06 -4.75
C VAL A 68 7.60 -4.54 -4.51
N ARG A 69 8.54 -5.23 -3.88
CA ARG A 69 8.46 -6.68 -3.69
C ARG A 69 8.63 -7.05 -2.23
N TYR A 70 7.77 -7.95 -1.78
CA TYR A 70 7.83 -8.48 -0.42
C TYR A 70 7.92 -9.99 -0.43
N GLN A 71 8.90 -10.50 0.32
CA GLN A 71 9.06 -11.92 0.54
C GLN A 71 8.56 -12.28 1.94
N GLN A 72 7.46 -13.00 2.00
CA GLN A 72 6.96 -13.60 3.22
C GLN A 72 7.69 -14.91 3.50
N LYS A 73 8.10 -15.09 4.76
CA LYS A 73 8.72 -16.33 5.27
C LYS A 73 7.70 -17.43 5.55
N LYS A 74 6.42 -17.08 5.59
CA LYS A 74 5.30 -17.98 5.82
C LYS A 74 4.30 -17.82 4.70
N ASP A 75 3.64 -18.91 4.33
CA ASP A 75 2.50 -18.87 3.42
C ASP A 75 1.21 -18.48 4.16
N ASN A 76 0.10 -18.39 3.41
CA ASN A 76 -1.23 -18.06 3.95
C ASN A 76 -1.77 -19.11 4.95
N THR A 77 -1.11 -20.26 5.09
CA THR A 77 -1.44 -21.31 6.08
C THR A 77 -0.55 -21.25 7.32
N GLY A 78 0.38 -20.29 7.38
CA GLY A 78 1.33 -20.12 8.46
C GLY A 78 2.53 -21.07 8.42
N LYS A 79 2.64 -21.90 7.38
CA LYS A 79 3.78 -22.80 7.17
C LYS A 79 4.96 -22.03 6.60
N PHE A 80 6.17 -22.46 6.93
CA PHE A 80 7.37 -21.88 6.33
C PHE A 80 7.37 -22.07 4.81
N GLY A 81 7.66 -21.00 4.10
CA GLY A 81 7.66 -20.97 2.64
C GLY A 81 8.32 -19.71 2.11
N CYS A 82 8.43 -19.62 0.78
CA CYS A 82 8.87 -18.43 0.08
C CYS A 82 7.69 -17.93 -0.76
N MET A 83 6.94 -16.97 -0.24
CA MET A 83 5.91 -16.30 -1.01
C MET A 83 6.38 -14.89 -1.36
N ILE A 84 6.48 -14.62 -2.66
CA ILE A 84 6.85 -13.31 -3.19
C ILE A 84 5.59 -12.62 -3.67
N GLN A 85 5.35 -11.42 -3.15
CA GLN A 85 4.25 -10.56 -3.53
C GLN A 85 4.82 -9.36 -4.30
N ASN A 86 4.24 -9.09 -5.47
CA ASN A 86 4.51 -7.88 -6.22
C ASN A 86 3.43 -6.86 -5.89
N ILE A 87 3.87 -5.66 -5.54
CA ILE A 87 3.06 -4.58 -4.98
C ILE A 87 3.05 -3.46 -6.00
N TYR A 88 2.00 -3.34 -6.80
CA TYR A 88 1.83 -2.19 -7.67
C TYR A 88 1.44 -0.98 -6.82
N VAL A 89 2.32 0.02 -6.79
CA VAL A 89 2.10 1.21 -5.96
C VAL A 89 1.52 2.32 -6.83
N TYR A 90 0.39 2.85 -6.38
CA TYR A 90 -0.28 3.97 -7.00
C TYR A 90 -0.38 5.13 -6.00
N GLY A 91 -0.28 6.35 -6.51
CA GLY A 91 -0.47 7.57 -5.73
C GLY A 91 -1.49 8.47 -6.41
N MET A 92 -2.35 9.10 -5.64
CA MET A 92 -3.36 10.01 -6.15
C MET A 92 -3.56 11.15 -5.16
N GLU A 93 -3.50 12.38 -5.68
CA GLU A 93 -3.92 13.55 -4.91
C GLU A 93 -5.44 13.71 -4.97
N LEU A 94 -6.07 13.91 -3.82
CA LEU A 94 -7.47 14.28 -3.71
C LEU A 94 -7.72 15.78 -3.80
N ASP A 95 -8.93 16.13 -4.19
CA ASP A 95 -9.42 17.48 -3.91
C ASP A 95 -9.56 17.68 -2.39
N PRO A 96 -9.18 18.83 -1.82
CA PRO A 96 -9.39 19.12 -0.38
C PRO A 96 -10.85 18.99 0.09
N SER A 97 -11.83 19.12 -0.81
CA SER A 97 -13.26 18.94 -0.52
C SER A 97 -13.71 17.47 -0.60
N MET A 98 -12.86 16.57 -1.10
CA MET A 98 -13.16 15.15 -1.21
C MET A 98 -12.80 14.43 0.09
N ILE A 99 -13.83 14.10 0.87
CA ILE A 99 -13.69 13.38 2.14
C ILE A 99 -14.01 11.90 1.91
N PRO A 100 -13.03 10.99 2.04
CA PRO A 100 -13.26 9.56 1.93
C PRO A 100 -14.27 9.04 2.97
N THR A 101 -15.15 8.14 2.55
CA THR A 101 -16.10 7.47 3.45
C THR A 101 -16.18 5.98 3.14
N PRO A 102 -16.33 5.11 4.16
CA PRO A 102 -16.57 3.70 3.92
C PRO A 102 -17.83 3.46 3.09
N PHE A 103 -17.82 2.44 2.22
CA PHE A 103 -18.97 2.13 1.37
C PHE A 103 -19.43 0.67 1.47
N ASP A 104 -18.54 -0.30 1.25
CA ASP A 104 -18.92 -1.73 1.19
C ASP A 104 -18.82 -2.49 2.54
N GLY A 105 -18.28 -1.85 3.58
CA GLY A 105 -18.11 -2.43 4.90
C GLY A 105 -16.75 -3.09 5.15
N GLU A 106 -15.81 -3.02 4.21
CA GLU A 106 -14.44 -3.51 4.43
C GLU A 106 -13.55 -2.57 5.25
N VAL A 107 -13.95 -1.29 5.34
CA VAL A 107 -13.29 -0.23 6.08
C VAL A 107 -14.23 0.31 7.15
N ASP A 108 -13.76 0.39 8.39
CA ASP A 108 -14.57 0.91 9.50
C ASP A 108 -14.58 2.46 9.53
N ASN A 109 -13.41 3.08 9.35
CA ASN A 109 -13.25 4.53 9.35
C ASN A 109 -11.96 4.98 8.63
N PHE A 110 -11.90 6.27 8.31
CA PHE A 110 -10.73 6.95 7.79
C PHE A 110 -10.17 7.92 8.84
N THR A 111 -8.85 7.88 9.06
CA THR A 111 -8.16 8.84 9.93
C THR A 111 -7.04 9.54 9.17
N LEU A 112 -7.07 10.87 9.21
CA LEU A 112 -6.01 11.71 8.67
C LEU A 112 -4.94 11.92 9.74
N LEU A 113 -3.73 11.43 9.49
CA LEU A 113 -2.60 11.47 10.41
C LEU A 113 -1.50 12.45 9.96
N PRO A 114 -0.88 13.19 10.88
CA PRO A 114 0.35 13.89 10.57
C PRO A 114 1.49 12.89 10.32
N MET A 115 2.47 13.27 9.50
CA MET A 115 3.61 12.43 9.10
C MET A 115 4.35 11.78 10.28
N LYS A 116 4.48 12.50 11.40
CA LYS A 116 5.11 11.99 12.63
C LYS A 116 4.41 10.75 13.21
N ASP A 117 3.08 10.69 13.11
CA ASP A 117 2.28 9.62 13.68
C ASP A 117 2.36 8.40 12.76
N VAL A 118 2.34 8.62 11.44
CA VAL A 118 2.59 7.54 10.48
C VAL A 118 3.98 6.94 10.66
N ARG A 119 5.02 7.77 10.85
CA ARG A 119 6.38 7.28 11.16
C ARG A 119 6.39 6.41 12.41
N THR A 120 5.73 6.85 13.48
CA THR A 120 5.63 6.10 14.73
C THR A 120 4.96 4.73 14.50
N LEU A 121 3.91 4.67 13.67
CA LEU A 121 3.23 3.41 13.35
C LEU A 121 4.10 2.45 12.55
N VAL A 122 4.88 2.96 11.59
CA VAL A 122 5.90 2.18 10.84
C VAL A 122 6.95 1.62 11.80
N GLU A 123 7.53 2.48 12.64
CA GLU A 123 8.62 2.12 13.57
C GLU A 123 8.18 1.11 14.63
N THR A 124 6.95 1.23 15.12
CA THR A 124 6.39 0.34 16.14
C THR A 124 5.78 -0.93 15.57
N GLY A 125 5.77 -1.11 14.24
CA GLY A 125 5.22 -2.29 13.57
C GLY A 125 3.70 -2.45 13.76
N LYS A 126 3.00 -1.35 14.03
CA LYS A 126 1.53 -1.33 14.21
C LYS A 126 0.77 -1.33 12.89
N ILE A 127 1.46 -1.10 11.78
CA ILE A 127 0.90 -1.22 10.44
C ILE A 127 1.35 -2.51 9.78
N MET A 128 0.48 -3.06 8.95
CA MET A 128 0.81 -4.23 8.14
C MET A 128 2.04 -3.95 7.27
N PRO A 129 3.00 -4.89 7.15
CA PRO A 129 4.25 -4.67 6.42
C PRO A 129 4.05 -4.16 5.00
N LEU A 130 3.06 -4.67 4.26
CA LEU A 130 2.77 -4.25 2.90
C LEU A 130 2.39 -2.76 2.82
N CYS A 131 1.49 -2.31 3.70
CA CYS A 131 1.11 -0.91 3.79
C CYS A 131 2.31 -0.03 4.13
N ALA A 132 3.17 -0.48 5.06
CA ALA A 132 4.40 0.22 5.42
C ALA A 132 5.32 0.44 4.21
N MET A 133 5.54 -0.60 3.40
CA MET A 133 6.41 -0.52 2.23
C MET A 133 5.82 0.39 1.14
N SER A 134 4.52 0.31 0.87
CA SER A 134 3.83 1.20 -0.08
C SER A 134 3.89 2.66 0.36
N PHE A 135 3.81 2.92 1.67
CA PHE A 135 3.97 4.25 2.24
C PHE A 135 5.39 4.78 2.06
N ILE A 136 6.39 4.00 2.48
CA ILE A 136 7.82 4.36 2.33
C ILE A 136 8.15 4.62 0.85
N HIS A 137 7.69 3.77 -0.07
CA HIS A 137 7.92 3.95 -1.51
C HIS A 137 7.38 5.28 -2.04
N ASN A 138 6.18 5.68 -1.61
CA ASN A 138 5.58 6.95 -2.02
C ASN A 138 6.31 8.17 -1.44
N LEU A 139 6.74 8.11 -0.17
CA LEU A 139 7.55 9.17 0.43
C LEU A 139 8.89 9.38 -0.31
N ILE A 140 9.49 8.28 -0.77
CA ILE A 140 10.70 8.35 -1.59
C ILE A 140 10.36 8.95 -2.96
N TYR A 141 9.27 8.50 -3.58
CA TYR A 141 8.85 8.99 -4.90
C TYR A 141 8.54 10.49 -4.90
N ASN A 142 7.90 11.01 -3.85
CA ASN A 142 7.51 12.42 -3.73
C ASN A 142 8.61 13.32 -3.14
N GLY A 143 9.77 12.76 -2.78
CA GLY A 143 10.93 13.49 -2.24
C GLY A 143 10.83 13.85 -0.76
N ALA A 144 9.78 13.44 -0.04
CA ALA A 144 9.68 13.62 1.41
C ALA A 144 10.73 12.80 2.17
N VAL A 145 11.13 11.65 1.64
CA VAL A 145 12.30 10.89 2.09
C VAL A 145 13.36 10.96 0.99
N ASN A 146 14.53 11.49 1.33
CA ASN A 146 15.63 11.74 0.40
C ASN A 146 17.00 11.52 1.09
N ASP A 147 18.08 11.70 0.33
CA ASP A 147 19.45 11.50 0.78
C ASP A 147 19.91 12.50 1.85
N GLU A 148 19.28 13.67 1.93
CA GLU A 148 19.56 14.66 2.98
C GLU A 148 18.98 14.25 4.34
N ASN A 149 17.86 13.50 4.36
CA ASN A 149 17.12 13.20 5.58
C ASN A 149 17.06 11.71 5.99
N GLU A 150 17.50 10.78 5.13
CA GLU A 150 17.53 9.35 5.44
C GLU A 150 18.83 8.68 4.96
N ALA A 151 19.75 8.46 5.91
CA ALA A 151 21.06 7.87 5.63
C ALA A 151 20.98 6.41 5.13
N GLN A 152 19.90 5.68 5.44
CA GLN A 152 19.69 4.30 4.98
C GLN A 152 18.93 4.22 3.65
N LEU A 153 18.66 5.35 2.98
CA LEU A 153 17.89 5.38 1.74
C LEU A 153 18.40 4.39 0.67
N PRO A 154 19.71 4.23 0.42
CA PRO A 154 20.21 3.24 -0.55
C PRO A 154 19.82 1.80 -0.19
N GLU A 155 19.89 1.43 1.09
CA GLU A 155 19.51 0.10 1.57
C GLU A 155 17.99 -0.10 1.50
N ILE A 156 17.21 0.92 1.86
CA ILE A 156 15.75 0.90 1.76
C ILE A 156 15.33 0.68 0.31
N GLN A 157 15.86 1.46 -0.63
CA GLN A 157 15.55 1.31 -2.06
C GLN A 157 15.97 -0.06 -2.60
N SER A 158 17.15 -0.56 -2.21
CA SER A 158 17.63 -1.89 -2.58
C SER A 158 16.68 -3.00 -2.13
N ARG A 159 16.14 -2.89 -0.90
CA ARG A 159 15.21 -3.89 -0.35
C ARG A 159 13.81 -3.80 -0.95
N LEU A 160 13.28 -2.59 -1.16
CA LEU A 160 11.97 -2.40 -1.81
C LEU A 160 11.95 -2.98 -3.24
N HIS A 161 13.07 -2.91 -3.95
CA HIS A 161 13.20 -3.37 -5.33
C HIS A 161 13.97 -4.67 -5.49
N ARG A 162 14.14 -5.45 -4.41
CA ARG A 162 14.90 -6.69 -4.41
C ARG A 162 14.43 -7.59 -5.56
N LYS A 163 15.37 -7.99 -6.41
CA LYS A 163 15.13 -9.04 -7.41
C LYS A 163 15.19 -10.39 -6.69
N HIS A 164 14.25 -11.27 -7.03
CA HIS A 164 14.26 -12.63 -6.54
C HIS A 164 14.72 -13.53 -7.68
N ASP A 165 15.68 -14.40 -7.39
CA ASP A 165 16.19 -15.41 -8.31
C ASP A 165 15.17 -16.55 -8.42
N LEU A 166 14.02 -16.26 -9.04
CA LEU A 166 13.06 -17.27 -9.48
C LEU A 166 13.28 -17.53 -10.98
N PHE A 167 13.06 -18.76 -11.41
CA PHE A 167 13.12 -19.13 -12.83
C PHE A 167 12.07 -18.33 -13.61
N ILE A 168 12.53 -17.44 -14.50
CA ILE A 168 11.69 -16.89 -15.56
C ILE A 168 11.71 -17.95 -16.67
N CYS A 169 10.58 -18.63 -16.90
CA CYS A 169 10.43 -19.50 -18.07
C CYS A 169 9.78 -18.67 -19.19
N PRO A 170 10.55 -18.16 -20.17
CA PRO A 170 10.04 -17.12 -21.08
C PRO A 170 8.99 -17.63 -22.07
N ASN A 171 8.74 -18.94 -22.13
CA ASN A 171 7.92 -19.62 -23.15
C ASN A 171 7.00 -20.70 -22.56
N ILE A 172 6.24 -20.41 -21.51
CA ILE A 172 5.19 -21.36 -21.04
C ILE A 172 3.88 -21.25 -21.82
N SER A 173 3.68 -20.21 -22.64
CA SER A 173 2.49 -20.07 -23.47
C SER A 173 2.78 -20.31 -24.95
N SER A 174 2.77 -21.59 -25.35
CA SER A 174 2.26 -21.94 -26.67
C SER A 174 1.59 -23.31 -26.74
N ASN A 175 1.61 -24.15 -25.69
CA ASN A 175 0.96 -25.49 -25.68
C ASN A 175 0.60 -26.02 -24.27
N LEU A 176 0.28 -25.14 -23.31
CA LEU A 176 -0.44 -25.54 -22.08
C LEU A 176 -1.83 -24.95 -22.10
#